data_AF-A0A1W9W0P7-F1
#
_entry.id   AF-A0A1W9W0P7-F1
#
_cell.length_a   1.000
_cell.length_b   1.000
_cell.length_c   1.000
_cell.angle_alpha   90.00
_cell.angle_beta   90.00
_cell.angle_gamma   90.00
#
_symmetry.space_group_name_H-M   'P 1'
#
loop_
_entity.id
_entity.type
_entity.pdbx_description
1 polymer ?
#
loop_
_entity_poly.entity_id
_entity_poly.type
_entity_poly.pdbx_seq_one_letter_code
_entity_poly.pdbx_strand_id
1 'polypeptide(L)'
;MRYHRGRPGGQCTRSGGGLADVTNQVNKVIAYETNPNQEWWRKGLGIASDEGAGIGDDDETDKEHVEIIKIYKLLPNGYTTVYDEYDPNASVSGVTSAVNGGVHVINYTGHGRVTAWVTTGYNINDVYALSNGEKLPIIFSTACVVGLYSYEEECFAEAWLRKQNGGAVSALMATINQPWVPPMRGQDYMNDLLTGGYDYATNPGTGISTSHGKTRVGSIAFNAFNLQIAEAGQDDVNTTKTWVLFGDGSLQVVGASPCPDCSGDERLVENITFQANSTCTCTGTTSLTLGEGIVVESGASVTFQAPLVRVTPGYNFKPVEGSSVEIRNK
;
A
#
# COMPACT_ATOMS: atom_id res chain seq x y z
N MET A 1 -0.05 29.63 -27.75
CA MET A 1 -0.24 30.39 -26.49
C MET A 1 -1.73 30.39 -26.13
N ARG A 2 -2.14 29.51 -25.21
CA ARG A 2 -3.28 29.72 -24.29
C ARG A 2 -3.28 28.58 -23.27
N TYR A 3 -2.93 28.98 -22.06
CA TYR A 3 -2.99 28.33 -20.76
C TYR A 3 -4.03 27.21 -20.57
N HIS A 4 -3.58 26.08 -20.02
CA HIS A 4 -4.38 25.30 -19.06
C HIS A 4 -3.79 25.48 -17.66
N ARG A 5 -4.47 26.30 -16.85
CA ARG A 5 -4.40 26.24 -15.38
C ARG A 5 -5.39 25.16 -14.93
N GLY A 6 -4.88 23.99 -14.58
CA GLY A 6 -5.59 23.02 -13.73
C GLY A 6 -4.97 23.06 -12.34
N ARG A 7 -5.73 23.49 -11.33
CA ARG A 7 -5.36 23.31 -9.92
C ARG A 7 -5.41 21.81 -9.57
N PRO A 8 -4.53 21.28 -8.71
CA PRO A 8 -4.58 19.88 -8.29
C PRO A 8 -5.69 19.74 -7.25
N GLY A 9 -6.73 18.99 -7.61
CA GLY A 9 -7.92 18.80 -6.77
C GLY A 9 -8.90 17.88 -7.44
N GLY A 10 -8.54 16.60 -7.53
CA GLY A 10 -9.38 15.56 -8.13
C GLY A 10 -8.53 14.33 -8.45
N GLN A 11 -8.74 13.25 -7.68
CA GLN A 11 -8.16 11.94 -7.93
C GLN A 11 -8.56 11.50 -9.36
N CYS A 12 -7.58 11.33 -10.25
CA CYS A 12 -7.80 10.82 -11.60
C CYS A 12 -7.63 9.31 -11.61
N THR A 13 -8.74 8.58 -11.70
CA THR A 13 -8.78 7.14 -11.96
C THR A 13 -9.13 6.94 -13.44
N ARG A 14 -8.18 6.51 -14.28
CA ARG A 14 -8.43 6.30 -15.72
C ARG A 14 -7.61 5.15 -16.29
N SER A 15 -8.23 3.98 -16.38
CA SER A 15 -7.85 2.90 -17.31
C SER A 15 -9.01 1.91 -17.38
N GLY A 16 -9.89 2.06 -18.37
CA GLY A 16 -10.88 1.02 -18.69
C GLY A 16 -11.00 0.96 -20.20
N GLY A 17 -10.52 -0.12 -20.82
CA GLY A 17 -10.57 -0.36 -22.26
C GLY A 17 -11.98 -0.70 -22.77
N GLY A 18 -12.96 -0.84 -21.86
CA GLY A 18 -14.39 -1.01 -22.11
C GLY A 18 -15.18 -1.22 -20.83
N LEU A 19 -16.50 -1.40 -20.93
CA LEU A 19 -17.39 -1.62 -19.77
C LEU A 19 -16.97 -2.83 -18.91
N ALA A 20 -16.49 -3.91 -19.55
CA ALA A 20 -16.05 -5.11 -18.86
C ALA A 20 -14.84 -4.84 -17.93
N ASP A 21 -13.89 -4.01 -18.36
CA ASP A 21 -12.70 -3.68 -17.57
C ASP A 21 -13.02 -2.80 -16.36
N VAL A 22 -13.98 -1.90 -16.53
CA VAL A 22 -14.49 -1.06 -15.43
C VAL A 22 -15.19 -1.95 -14.41
N THR A 23 -16.09 -2.83 -14.85
CA THR A 23 -16.76 -3.79 -13.96
C THR A 23 -15.75 -4.70 -13.25
N ASN A 24 -14.72 -5.18 -13.94
CA ASN A 24 -13.65 -5.99 -13.33
C ASN A 24 -12.95 -5.23 -12.20
N GLN A 25 -12.53 -3.98 -12.44
CA GLN A 25 -11.87 -3.16 -11.42
C GLN A 25 -12.78 -2.81 -10.25
N VAL A 26 -14.05 -2.50 -10.49
CA VAL A 26 -15.03 -2.26 -9.42
C VAL A 26 -15.20 -3.51 -8.55
N ASN A 27 -15.33 -4.69 -9.17
CA ASN A 27 -15.46 -5.94 -8.43
C ASN A 27 -14.21 -6.25 -7.59
N LYS A 28 -13.01 -5.96 -8.09
CA LYS A 28 -11.75 -6.06 -7.33
C LYS A 28 -11.75 -5.19 -6.09
N VAL A 29 -12.14 -3.91 -6.22
CA VAL A 29 -12.23 -2.97 -5.09
C VAL A 29 -13.25 -3.46 -4.06
N ILE A 30 -14.45 -3.85 -4.49
CA ILE A 30 -15.48 -4.39 -3.60
C ILE A 30 -14.98 -5.63 -2.86
N ALA A 31 -14.38 -6.60 -3.56
CA ALA A 31 -13.86 -7.81 -2.94
C ALA A 31 -12.76 -7.51 -1.91
N TYR A 32 -11.85 -6.58 -2.23
CA TYR A 32 -10.78 -6.16 -1.34
C TYR A 32 -11.32 -5.50 -0.06
N GLU A 33 -12.29 -4.58 -0.16
CA GLU A 33 -12.78 -3.81 0.99
C GLU A 33 -13.81 -4.57 1.85
N THR A 34 -14.55 -5.52 1.26
CA THR A 34 -15.58 -6.27 1.97
C THR A 34 -15.07 -7.51 2.68
N ASN A 35 -13.83 -7.95 2.40
CA ASN A 35 -13.22 -9.12 3.02
C ASN A 35 -11.87 -8.79 3.68
N PRO A 36 -11.84 -7.93 4.71
CA PRO A 36 -10.60 -7.49 5.33
C PRO A 36 -9.89 -8.58 6.15
N ASN A 37 -8.64 -8.32 6.55
CA ASN A 37 -7.81 -9.14 7.44
C ASN A 37 -7.43 -10.52 6.88
N GLN A 38 -7.22 -10.58 5.57
CA GLN A 38 -6.78 -11.83 4.95
C GLN A 38 -5.32 -12.13 5.33
N GLU A 39 -4.96 -13.41 5.50
CA GLU A 39 -3.60 -13.82 5.85
C GLU A 39 -2.55 -13.28 4.86
N TRP A 40 -2.90 -13.18 3.58
CA TRP A 40 -2.02 -12.67 2.53
C TRP A 40 -1.72 -11.17 2.66
N TRP A 41 -2.49 -10.40 3.45
CA TRP A 41 -2.17 -9.00 3.77
C TRP A 41 -0.89 -8.85 4.60
N ARG A 42 -0.44 -9.95 5.22
CA ARG A 42 0.81 -10.00 5.99
C ARG A 42 2.00 -10.44 5.14
N LYS A 43 1.84 -10.48 3.83
CA LYS A 43 2.87 -10.90 2.89
C LYS A 43 3.22 -9.73 1.97
N GLY A 44 4.49 -9.47 1.71
CA GLY A 44 4.98 -8.46 0.78
C GLY A 44 5.88 -9.07 -0.29
N LEU A 45 6.19 -8.31 -1.33
CA LEU A 45 7.17 -8.68 -2.36
C LEU A 45 8.05 -7.48 -2.69
N GLY A 46 9.36 -7.63 -2.53
CA GLY A 46 10.38 -6.70 -3.02
C GLY A 46 11.01 -7.24 -4.30
N ILE A 47 11.16 -6.38 -5.31
CA ILE A 47 11.82 -6.69 -6.58
C ILE A 47 12.80 -5.56 -6.86
N ALA A 48 14.07 -5.87 -7.08
CA ALA A 48 15.10 -4.84 -7.23
C ALA A 48 16.21 -5.23 -8.20
N SER A 49 16.68 -4.25 -8.97
CA SER A 49 17.90 -4.40 -9.77
C SER A 49 19.15 -4.49 -8.87
N ASP A 50 20.30 -4.86 -9.44
CA ASP A 50 21.61 -4.80 -8.78
C ASP A 50 22.38 -3.51 -9.11
N GLU A 51 21.69 -2.47 -9.59
CA GLU A 51 22.23 -1.17 -9.97
C GLU A 51 22.02 -0.11 -8.85
N GLY A 52 22.39 1.15 -9.14
CA GLY A 52 22.14 2.29 -8.26
C GLY A 52 23.29 2.68 -7.32
N ALA A 53 24.40 1.92 -7.31
CA ALA A 53 25.53 2.18 -6.42
C ALA A 53 26.09 3.61 -6.57
N GLY A 54 26.00 4.39 -5.49
CA GLY A 54 26.48 5.78 -5.41
C GLY A 54 25.65 6.80 -6.19
N ILE A 55 24.46 6.43 -6.66
CA ILE A 55 23.54 7.33 -7.37
C ILE A 55 22.08 7.21 -6.89
N GLY A 56 21.77 6.25 -6.02
CA GLY A 56 20.47 6.14 -5.38
C GLY A 56 20.27 7.13 -4.26
N ASP A 57 19.02 7.22 -3.78
CA ASP A 57 18.70 7.99 -2.59
C ASP A 57 19.43 7.41 -1.37
N ASP A 58 19.86 8.27 -0.45
CA ASP A 58 20.65 7.85 0.73
C ASP A 58 21.91 7.01 0.42
N ASP A 59 22.47 7.17 -0.80
CA ASP A 59 23.58 6.38 -1.36
C ASP A 59 23.28 4.86 -1.48
N GLU A 60 22.01 4.47 -1.45
CA GLU A 60 21.55 3.09 -1.52
C GLU A 60 21.57 2.56 -2.97
N THR A 61 21.97 1.31 -3.15
CA THR A 61 21.59 0.55 -4.36
C THR A 61 20.08 0.28 -4.37
N ASP A 62 19.52 -0.05 -5.54
CA ASP A 62 18.10 -0.41 -5.66
C ASP A 62 17.74 -1.57 -4.73
N LYS A 63 18.65 -2.54 -4.61
CA LYS A 63 18.51 -3.69 -3.71
C LYS A 63 18.54 -3.29 -2.24
N GLU A 64 19.47 -2.44 -1.83
CA GLU A 64 19.54 -1.96 -0.44
C GLU A 64 18.28 -1.19 -0.06
N HIS A 65 17.80 -0.33 -0.95
CA HIS A 65 16.56 0.42 -0.76
C HIS A 65 15.34 -0.48 -0.52
N VAL A 66 15.11 -1.47 -1.40
CA VAL A 66 13.98 -2.39 -1.23
C VAL A 66 14.18 -3.31 -0.01
N GLU A 67 15.42 -3.66 0.33
CA GLU A 67 15.73 -4.44 1.54
C GLU A 67 15.48 -3.64 2.82
N ILE A 68 15.72 -2.32 2.82
CA ILE A 68 15.39 -1.43 3.94
C ILE A 68 13.88 -1.35 4.13
N ILE A 69 13.12 -1.18 3.05
CA ILE A 69 11.65 -1.24 3.10
C ILE A 69 11.19 -2.57 3.71
N LYS A 70 11.76 -3.69 3.30
CA LYS A 70 11.45 -5.01 3.84
C LYS A 70 11.77 -5.12 5.34
N ILE A 71 13.01 -4.86 5.74
CA ILE A 71 13.53 -5.15 7.09
C ILE A 71 13.04 -4.13 8.12
N TYR A 72 13.00 -2.86 7.77
CA TYR A 72 12.77 -1.78 8.74
C TYR A 72 11.35 -1.21 8.67
N LYS A 73 10.61 -1.43 7.58
CA LYS A 73 9.25 -0.88 7.41
C LYS A 73 8.20 -1.98 7.45
N LEU A 74 8.27 -2.98 6.57
CA LEU A 74 7.22 -4.01 6.47
C LEU A 74 7.26 -5.02 7.63
N LEU A 75 8.37 -5.74 7.82
CA LEU A 75 8.46 -6.82 8.82
C LEU A 75 8.18 -6.35 10.27
N PRO A 76 8.66 -5.18 10.73
CA PRO A 76 8.35 -4.69 12.07
C PRO A 76 6.88 -4.34 12.26
N ASN A 77 6.14 -4.08 11.17
CA ASN A 77 4.75 -3.62 11.19
C ASN A 77 3.75 -4.71 10.73
N GLY A 78 3.98 -5.95 11.19
CA GLY A 78 2.98 -7.03 11.14
C GLY A 78 3.05 -7.96 9.93
N TYR A 79 3.92 -7.68 8.95
CA TYR A 79 4.21 -8.61 7.86
C TYR A 79 4.99 -9.82 8.36
N THR A 80 4.56 -11.03 7.99
CA THR A 80 5.24 -12.29 8.34
C THR A 80 6.21 -12.77 7.29
N THR A 81 6.01 -12.33 6.05
CA THR A 81 6.82 -12.78 4.92
C THR A 81 6.95 -11.62 3.96
N VAL A 82 8.16 -11.30 3.55
CA VAL A 82 8.39 -10.40 2.43
C VAL A 82 9.33 -11.14 1.49
N TYR A 83 8.79 -11.60 0.37
CA TYR A 83 9.55 -12.27 -0.67
C TYR A 83 10.50 -11.27 -1.32
N ASP A 84 11.66 -11.74 -1.78
CA ASP A 84 12.67 -10.94 -2.47
C ASP A 84 13.04 -11.57 -3.81
N GLU A 85 12.96 -10.77 -4.86
CA GLU A 85 13.42 -11.11 -6.22
C GLU A 85 14.42 -10.05 -6.65
N TYR A 86 15.67 -10.19 -6.19
CA TYR A 86 16.74 -9.24 -6.46
C TYR A 86 17.73 -9.78 -7.47
N ASP A 87 18.13 -8.94 -8.43
CA ASP A 87 19.19 -9.29 -9.36
C ASP A 87 20.50 -9.61 -8.61
N PRO A 88 21.35 -10.50 -9.15
CA PRO A 88 21.19 -11.22 -10.43
C PRO A 88 20.37 -12.52 -10.33
N ASN A 89 19.75 -12.81 -9.18
CA ASN A 89 19.05 -14.08 -8.95
C ASN A 89 17.52 -13.97 -9.11
N ALA A 90 17.01 -12.78 -9.42
CA ALA A 90 15.59 -12.52 -9.60
C ALA A 90 15.03 -13.36 -10.75
N SER A 91 13.80 -13.86 -10.59
CA SER A 91 13.17 -14.75 -11.56
C SER A 91 11.69 -14.44 -11.77
N VAL A 92 11.22 -14.58 -13.02
CA VAL A 92 9.78 -14.51 -13.35
C VAL A 92 8.97 -15.52 -12.53
N SER A 93 9.52 -16.72 -12.32
CA SER A 93 8.87 -17.78 -11.54
C SER A 93 8.68 -17.41 -10.07
N GLY A 94 9.65 -16.71 -9.49
CA GLY A 94 9.61 -16.27 -8.11
C GLY A 94 8.56 -15.18 -7.90
N VAL A 95 8.55 -14.16 -8.77
CA VAL A 95 7.49 -13.14 -8.81
C VAL A 95 6.11 -13.78 -8.97
N THR A 96 5.94 -14.67 -9.96
CA THR A 96 4.67 -15.37 -10.21
C THR A 96 4.21 -16.16 -8.98
N SER A 97 5.13 -16.87 -8.32
CA SER A 97 4.82 -17.69 -7.15
C SER A 97 4.40 -16.83 -5.96
N ALA A 98 5.11 -15.73 -5.68
CA ALA A 98 4.76 -14.80 -4.62
C ALA A 98 3.37 -14.18 -4.85
N VAL A 99 3.10 -13.69 -6.07
CA VAL A 99 1.82 -13.04 -6.41
C VAL A 99 0.66 -14.04 -6.35
N ASN A 100 0.80 -15.26 -6.90
CA ASN A 100 -0.22 -16.30 -6.80
C ASN A 100 -0.44 -16.81 -5.36
N GLY A 101 0.62 -16.82 -4.54
CA GLY A 101 0.54 -17.08 -3.11
C GLY A 101 -0.29 -16.01 -2.37
N GLY A 102 -0.28 -14.79 -2.89
CA GLY A 102 -0.95 -13.62 -2.36
C GLY A 102 0.00 -12.75 -1.56
N VAL A 103 0.13 -11.49 -1.96
CA VAL A 103 0.91 -10.44 -1.29
C VAL A 103 0.10 -9.16 -1.24
N HIS A 104 0.26 -8.40 -0.16
CA HIS A 104 -0.40 -7.13 0.11
C HIS A 104 0.16 -6.01 -0.74
N VAL A 105 1.49 -5.89 -0.75
CA VAL A 105 2.23 -4.81 -1.40
C VAL A 105 3.36 -5.40 -2.22
N ILE A 106 3.56 -4.82 -3.41
CA ILE A 106 4.73 -5.05 -4.25
C ILE A 106 5.50 -3.74 -4.32
N ASN A 107 6.77 -3.79 -3.92
CA ASN A 107 7.74 -2.71 -4.15
C ASN A 107 8.68 -3.17 -5.27
N TYR A 108 8.71 -2.41 -6.36
CA TYR A 108 9.65 -2.62 -7.45
C TYR A 108 10.57 -1.41 -7.60
N THR A 109 11.88 -1.66 -7.73
CA THR A 109 12.90 -0.63 -8.00
C THR A 109 13.89 -1.07 -9.08
N GLY A 110 13.92 -0.35 -10.19
CA GLY A 110 14.85 -0.59 -11.29
C GLY A 110 14.33 -0.13 -12.65
N HIS A 111 14.89 -0.69 -13.72
CA HIS A 111 14.51 -0.27 -15.08
C HIS A 111 13.09 -0.70 -15.46
N GLY A 112 12.40 0.14 -16.24
CA GLY A 112 11.04 -0.12 -16.72
C GLY A 112 10.93 -0.03 -18.23
N ARG A 113 9.99 -0.79 -18.78
CA ARG A 113 9.50 -0.67 -20.15
C ARG A 113 7.99 -0.47 -20.11
N VAL A 114 7.43 0.02 -21.21
CA VAL A 114 5.98 0.26 -21.30
C VAL A 114 5.17 -1.00 -20.95
N THR A 115 5.70 -2.19 -21.21
CA THR A 115 5.01 -3.48 -21.01
C THR A 115 5.68 -4.42 -19.99
N ALA A 116 6.71 -3.97 -19.26
CA ALA A 116 7.47 -4.86 -18.38
C ALA A 116 8.29 -4.15 -17.30
N TRP A 117 8.56 -4.90 -16.23
CA TRP A 117 9.73 -4.69 -15.38
C TRP A 117 10.96 -5.37 -15.99
N VAL A 118 12.08 -4.66 -16.05
CA VAL A 118 13.31 -5.18 -16.69
C VAL A 118 14.00 -6.20 -15.78
N THR A 119 14.15 -5.88 -14.49
CA THR A 119 14.56 -6.86 -13.49
C THR A 119 13.54 -7.99 -13.46
N THR A 120 14.01 -9.24 -13.44
CA THR A 120 13.26 -10.50 -13.73
C THR A 120 12.80 -10.69 -15.18
N GLY A 121 12.50 -9.63 -15.92
CA GLY A 121 11.84 -9.69 -17.24
C GLY A 121 10.31 -9.91 -17.17
N TYR A 122 9.71 -9.74 -15.99
CA TYR A 122 8.27 -9.89 -15.76
C TYR A 122 7.46 -8.89 -16.59
N ASN A 123 6.56 -9.39 -17.43
CA ASN A 123 5.86 -8.60 -18.44
C ASN A 123 4.35 -8.84 -18.46
N ILE A 124 3.64 -8.14 -19.33
CA ILE A 124 2.19 -8.25 -19.50
C ILE A 124 1.69 -9.69 -19.67
N ASN A 125 2.42 -10.56 -20.37
CA ASN A 125 1.99 -11.95 -20.56
C ASN A 125 2.00 -12.72 -19.23
N ASP A 126 2.99 -12.46 -18.37
CA ASP A 126 3.09 -13.07 -17.04
C ASP A 126 1.95 -12.59 -16.14
N VAL A 127 1.60 -11.30 -16.23
CA VAL A 127 0.41 -10.73 -15.54
C VAL A 127 -0.86 -11.44 -15.99
N TYR A 128 -1.03 -11.67 -17.30
CA TYR A 128 -2.21 -12.37 -17.82
C TYR A 128 -2.26 -13.86 -17.45
N ALA A 129 -1.11 -14.47 -17.16
CA ALA A 129 -0.98 -15.84 -16.67
C ALA A 129 -1.24 -16.00 -15.16
N LEU A 130 -1.36 -14.89 -14.40
CA LEU A 130 -1.64 -14.94 -12.96
C LEU A 130 -2.94 -15.67 -12.62
N SER A 131 -2.91 -16.34 -11.47
CA SER A 131 -4.01 -17.11 -10.86
C SER A 131 -4.28 -16.71 -9.41
N ASN A 132 -3.87 -15.49 -9.02
CA ASN A 132 -3.99 -14.97 -7.66
C ASN A 132 -5.43 -14.65 -7.21
N GLY A 133 -6.43 -14.68 -8.12
CA GLY A 133 -7.83 -14.50 -7.76
C GLY A 133 -8.09 -13.16 -7.08
N GLU A 134 -8.70 -13.19 -5.89
CA GLU A 134 -9.00 -12.00 -5.08
C GLU A 134 -7.83 -11.57 -4.16
N LYS A 135 -6.66 -12.22 -4.25
CA LYS A 135 -5.45 -11.82 -3.52
C LYS A 135 -4.71 -10.71 -4.28
N LEU A 136 -5.25 -9.51 -4.21
CA LEU A 136 -4.92 -8.41 -5.11
C LEU A 136 -3.96 -7.40 -4.44
N PRO A 137 -2.67 -7.37 -4.79
CA PRO A 137 -1.73 -6.41 -4.22
C PRO A 137 -2.03 -4.97 -4.62
N ILE A 138 -1.52 -4.05 -3.79
CA ILE A 138 -1.15 -2.70 -4.22
C ILE A 138 0.31 -2.67 -4.71
N ILE A 139 0.63 -1.86 -5.71
CA ILE A 139 1.97 -1.81 -6.31
C ILE A 139 2.54 -0.39 -6.21
N PHE A 140 3.75 -0.27 -5.66
CA PHE A 140 4.58 0.93 -5.76
C PHE A 140 5.77 0.60 -6.66
N SER A 141 5.81 1.20 -7.86
CA SER A 141 6.83 0.91 -8.86
C SER A 141 7.66 2.14 -9.17
N THR A 142 8.95 2.08 -8.84
CA THR A 142 9.97 3.05 -9.23
C THR A 142 10.63 2.53 -10.52
N ALA A 143 10.05 2.92 -11.66
CA ALA A 143 10.42 2.42 -12.97
C ALA A 143 9.96 3.34 -14.10
N CYS A 144 10.74 3.39 -15.18
CA CYS A 144 10.41 4.17 -16.37
C CYS A 144 9.14 3.63 -17.08
N VAL A 145 8.24 4.54 -17.46
CA VAL A 145 7.14 4.37 -18.45
C VAL A 145 6.18 3.19 -18.28
N VAL A 146 6.25 2.42 -17.18
CA VAL A 146 5.37 1.29 -16.86
C VAL A 146 3.89 1.69 -16.72
N GLY A 147 3.62 2.98 -16.52
CA GLY A 147 2.30 3.60 -16.48
C GLY A 147 2.02 4.54 -17.66
N LEU A 148 2.71 4.41 -18.80
CA LEU A 148 2.46 5.24 -19.99
C LEU A 148 1.12 4.87 -20.66
N TYR A 149 -0.01 5.22 -20.04
CA TYR A 149 -1.37 4.92 -20.52
C TYR A 149 -1.77 5.66 -21.81
N SER A 150 -0.96 6.63 -22.25
CA SER A 150 -1.15 7.30 -23.53
C SER A 150 -0.44 6.57 -24.69
N TYR A 151 0.20 5.43 -24.41
CA TYR A 151 0.78 4.57 -25.42
C TYR A 151 -0.31 4.00 -26.34
N GLU A 152 0.07 3.63 -27.56
CA GLU A 152 -0.86 3.11 -28.57
C GLU A 152 -1.42 1.72 -28.21
N GLU A 153 -0.67 0.96 -27.41
CA GLU A 153 -1.04 -0.34 -26.85
C GLU A 153 -1.21 -0.25 -25.33
N GLU A 154 -1.70 -1.34 -24.75
CA GLU A 154 -1.81 -1.50 -23.31
C GLU A 154 -0.45 -1.38 -22.61
N CYS A 155 -0.37 -0.51 -21.59
CA CYS A 155 0.82 -0.43 -20.75
C CYS A 155 0.76 -1.40 -19.56
N PHE A 156 1.88 -1.59 -18.89
CA PHE A 156 2.05 -2.58 -17.84
C PHE A 156 1.10 -2.35 -16.66
N ALA A 157 0.92 -1.09 -16.23
CA ALA A 157 -0.07 -0.72 -15.23
C ALA A 157 -1.48 -1.16 -15.62
N GLU A 158 -1.88 -0.92 -16.87
CA GLU A 158 -3.21 -1.27 -17.36
C GLU A 158 -3.44 -2.78 -17.34
N ALA A 159 -2.45 -3.59 -17.75
CA ALA A 159 -2.55 -5.05 -17.69
C ALA A 159 -2.80 -5.57 -16.26
N TRP A 160 -2.08 -5.05 -15.27
CA TRP A 160 -2.28 -5.42 -13.86
C TRP A 160 -3.72 -5.16 -13.38
N LEU A 161 -4.28 -4.01 -13.75
CA LEU A 161 -5.63 -3.60 -13.35
C LEU A 161 -6.72 -4.32 -14.16
N ARG A 162 -6.49 -4.58 -15.45
CA ARG A 162 -7.44 -5.20 -16.38
C ARG A 162 -7.48 -6.72 -16.31
N LYS A 163 -6.42 -7.38 -15.81
CA LYS A 163 -6.39 -8.82 -15.58
C LYS A 163 -7.65 -9.30 -14.83
N GLN A 164 -8.42 -10.16 -15.47
CA GLN A 164 -9.59 -10.80 -14.87
C GLN A 164 -9.16 -11.92 -13.92
N ASN A 165 -9.88 -12.07 -12.80
CA ASN A 165 -9.65 -13.09 -11.78
C ASN A 165 -8.20 -13.09 -11.25
N GLY A 166 -7.59 -11.91 -11.09
CA GLY A 166 -6.22 -11.75 -10.62
C GLY A 166 -5.65 -10.36 -10.90
N GLY A 167 -4.33 -10.26 -10.90
CA GLY A 167 -3.61 -8.99 -11.09
C GLY A 167 -3.58 -8.17 -9.80
N ALA A 168 -3.72 -6.86 -9.90
CA ALA A 168 -3.65 -5.93 -8.77
C ALA A 168 -4.97 -5.18 -8.56
N VAL A 169 -5.15 -4.64 -7.35
CA VAL A 169 -6.28 -3.73 -7.02
C VAL A 169 -5.90 -2.26 -7.25
N SER A 170 -4.61 -1.93 -7.11
CA SER A 170 -4.10 -0.58 -7.33
C SER A 170 -2.62 -0.61 -7.71
N ALA A 171 -2.17 0.35 -8.52
CA ALA A 171 -0.77 0.50 -8.87
C ALA A 171 -0.40 1.99 -9.02
N LEU A 172 0.76 2.37 -8.49
CA LEU A 172 1.35 3.67 -8.72
C LEU A 172 2.54 3.51 -9.66
N MET A 173 2.40 4.00 -10.90
CA MET A 173 3.33 3.73 -12.00
C MET A 173 3.58 4.98 -12.86
N ALA A 174 4.82 5.14 -13.33
CA ALA A 174 5.23 6.37 -14.01
C ALA A 174 4.85 6.42 -15.48
N THR A 175 4.46 7.60 -15.95
CA THR A 175 4.13 7.90 -17.34
C THR A 175 5.35 8.35 -18.17
N ILE A 176 6.51 8.56 -17.54
CA ILE A 176 7.74 9.02 -18.20
C ILE A 176 8.92 8.17 -17.76
N ASN A 177 10.09 8.41 -18.36
CA ASN A 177 11.35 7.96 -17.79
C ASN A 177 11.60 8.69 -16.47
N GLN A 178 11.82 7.94 -15.38
CA GLN A 178 12.04 8.52 -14.07
C GLN A 178 13.54 8.80 -13.83
N PRO A 179 13.89 9.87 -13.09
CA PRO A 179 15.22 9.98 -12.48
C PRO A 179 15.42 8.88 -11.43
N TRP A 180 16.67 8.63 -11.02
CA TRP A 180 17.00 7.54 -10.09
C TRP A 180 16.53 7.82 -8.65
N VAL A 181 16.97 8.94 -8.08
CA VAL A 181 16.78 9.31 -6.66
C VAL A 181 15.32 9.64 -6.29
N PRO A 182 14.64 10.60 -6.97
CA PRO A 182 13.31 11.05 -6.52
C PRO A 182 12.25 9.94 -6.33
N PRO A 183 12.10 8.94 -7.22
CA PRO A 183 11.10 7.91 -7.02
C PRO A 183 11.42 6.97 -5.84
N MET A 184 12.71 6.72 -5.51
CA MET A 184 13.10 5.94 -4.33
C MET A 184 12.60 6.62 -3.04
N ARG A 185 12.92 7.91 -2.86
CA ARG A 185 12.39 8.73 -1.76
C ARG A 185 10.86 8.66 -1.64
N GLY A 186 10.16 8.78 -2.77
CA GLY A 186 8.72 8.68 -2.80
C GLY A 186 8.21 7.30 -2.36
N GLN A 187 8.87 6.23 -2.80
CA GLN A 187 8.56 4.85 -2.41
C GLN A 187 8.80 4.61 -0.92
N ASP A 188 9.84 5.19 -0.34
CA ASP A 188 10.08 5.15 1.10
C ASP A 188 8.92 5.77 1.88
N TYR A 189 8.53 7.00 1.55
CA TYR A 189 7.41 7.65 2.22
C TYR A 189 6.07 6.95 2.00
N MET A 190 5.87 6.28 0.86
CA MET A 190 4.68 5.45 0.65
C MET A 190 4.65 4.28 1.62
N ASN A 191 5.78 3.62 1.85
CA ASN A 191 5.87 2.51 2.80
C ASN A 191 5.77 3.02 4.25
N ASP A 192 6.38 4.14 4.61
CA ASP A 192 6.23 4.77 5.94
C ASP A 192 4.76 5.00 6.27
N LEU A 193 4.02 5.60 5.33
CA LEU A 193 2.61 5.91 5.52
C LEU A 193 1.73 4.64 5.48
N LEU A 194 2.12 3.61 4.73
CA LEU A 194 1.44 2.31 4.72
C LEU A 194 1.64 1.57 6.06
N THR A 195 2.81 1.69 6.68
CA THR A 195 3.18 0.94 7.89
C THR A 195 2.90 1.67 9.19
N GLY A 196 2.40 2.91 9.13
CA GLY A 196 1.93 3.63 10.32
C GLY A 196 2.89 4.68 10.83
N GLY A 197 3.96 4.95 10.10
CA GLY A 197 5.02 5.86 10.47
C GLY A 197 6.41 5.24 10.27
N TYR A 198 7.43 6.08 10.30
CA TYR A 198 8.83 5.69 10.30
C TYR A 198 9.67 6.79 10.94
N ASP A 199 10.65 6.41 11.77
CA ASP A 199 11.54 7.35 12.44
C ASP A 199 12.97 7.25 11.90
N TYR A 200 13.32 8.19 11.02
CA TYR A 200 14.65 8.32 10.42
C TYR A 200 15.74 8.74 11.44
N ALA A 201 15.38 9.19 12.64
CA ALA A 201 16.37 9.48 13.68
C ALA A 201 16.92 8.21 14.35
N THR A 202 16.18 7.10 14.29
CA THR A 202 16.52 5.83 14.97
C THR A 202 16.62 4.64 14.04
N ASN A 203 16.28 4.79 12.75
CA ASN A 203 16.33 3.74 11.73
C ASN A 203 17.09 4.22 10.48
N PRO A 204 17.50 3.32 9.56
CA PRO A 204 18.24 3.68 8.35
C PRO A 204 17.50 4.66 7.42
N GLY A 205 18.28 5.35 6.58
CA GLY A 205 17.84 6.37 5.63
C GLY A 205 17.90 7.80 6.21
N THR A 206 17.62 8.79 5.37
CA THR A 206 17.44 10.19 5.77
C THR A 206 16.11 10.71 5.25
N GLY A 207 15.44 11.55 6.05
CA GLY A 207 14.11 12.01 5.67
C GLY A 207 13.35 12.67 6.81
N ILE A 208 12.07 12.91 6.56
CA ILE A 208 11.13 13.53 7.48
C ILE A 208 10.39 12.40 8.22
N SER A 209 10.71 12.18 9.50
CA SER A 209 10.02 11.18 10.31
C SER A 209 8.51 11.41 10.35
N THR A 210 7.75 10.34 10.21
CA THR A 210 6.28 10.34 10.33
C THR A 210 5.87 9.48 11.52
N SER A 211 4.92 9.97 12.31
CA SER A 211 4.41 9.29 13.51
C SER A 211 3.08 8.56 13.28
N HIS A 212 2.58 8.58 12.04
CA HIS A 212 1.27 8.07 11.70
C HIS A 212 1.13 7.72 10.21
N GLY A 213 0.31 6.71 9.91
CA GLY A 213 0.03 6.25 8.56
C GLY A 213 -1.11 6.96 7.83
N LYS A 214 -1.50 6.37 6.69
CA LYS A 214 -2.70 6.69 5.91
C LYS A 214 -3.38 5.39 5.47
N THR A 215 -4.71 5.38 5.50
CA THR A 215 -5.52 4.17 5.25
C THR A 215 -6.14 4.11 3.85
N ARG A 216 -5.77 5.03 2.95
CA ARG A 216 -6.28 5.05 1.57
C ARG A 216 -5.14 5.23 0.59
N VAL A 217 -5.14 4.50 -0.53
CA VAL A 217 -4.01 4.54 -1.49
C VAL A 217 -3.76 5.96 -1.99
N GLY A 218 -4.82 6.69 -2.35
CA GLY A 218 -4.68 8.07 -2.81
C GLY A 218 -4.12 9.01 -1.74
N SER A 219 -4.47 8.77 -0.47
CA SER A 219 -3.90 9.53 0.66
C SER A 219 -2.43 9.18 0.91
N ILE A 220 -2.06 7.90 0.81
CA ILE A 220 -0.66 7.44 0.88
C ILE A 220 0.16 8.15 -0.20
N ALA A 221 -0.24 8.00 -1.47
CA ALA A 221 0.49 8.58 -2.60
C ALA A 221 0.60 10.11 -2.51
N PHE A 222 -0.51 10.81 -2.22
CA PHE A 222 -0.50 12.27 -2.14
C PHE A 222 0.39 12.79 -0.99
N ASN A 223 0.34 12.15 0.18
CA ASN A 223 1.17 12.58 1.31
C ASN A 223 2.65 12.24 1.08
N ALA A 224 2.95 11.08 0.50
CA ALA A 224 4.31 10.71 0.11
C ALA A 224 4.91 11.71 -0.87
N PHE A 225 4.16 12.16 -1.88
CA PHE A 225 4.61 13.20 -2.81
C PHE A 225 4.87 14.55 -2.12
N ASN A 226 4.07 14.92 -1.12
CA ASN A 226 4.33 16.15 -0.37
C ASN A 226 5.58 16.05 0.51
N LEU A 227 5.82 14.89 1.14
CA LEU A 227 7.03 14.63 1.94
C LEU A 227 8.27 14.62 1.05
N GLN A 228 8.20 13.93 -0.08
CA GLN A 228 9.22 13.91 -1.12
C GLN A 228 9.61 15.33 -1.57
N ILE A 229 8.62 16.17 -1.90
CA ILE A 229 8.86 17.57 -2.29
C ILE A 229 9.36 18.41 -1.11
N ALA A 230 8.89 18.14 0.11
CA ALA A 230 9.32 18.89 1.30
C ALA A 230 10.79 18.64 1.63
N GLU A 231 11.29 17.43 1.37
CA GLU A 231 12.68 17.05 1.59
C GLU A 231 13.60 17.61 0.49
N ALA A 232 13.27 17.39 -0.78
CA ALA A 232 14.17 17.70 -1.91
C ALA A 232 13.86 19.02 -2.64
N GLY A 233 12.74 19.66 -2.35
CA GLY A 233 12.31 20.90 -3.01
C GLY A 233 11.79 20.67 -4.44
N GLN A 234 12.17 21.56 -5.36
CA GLN A 234 11.58 21.59 -6.71
C GLN A 234 12.02 20.44 -7.63
N ASP A 235 13.13 19.76 -7.29
CA ASP A 235 13.73 18.72 -8.13
C ASP A 235 12.82 17.49 -8.29
N ASP A 236 11.97 17.25 -7.28
CA ASP A 236 11.10 16.08 -7.23
C ASP A 236 9.69 16.33 -7.81
N VAL A 237 9.36 17.59 -8.11
CA VAL A 237 8.03 17.99 -8.59
C VAL A 237 7.67 17.33 -9.92
N ASN A 238 8.65 17.04 -10.78
CA ASN A 238 8.37 16.38 -12.07
C ASN A 238 8.05 14.89 -11.90
N THR A 239 8.72 14.22 -10.96
CA THR A 239 8.45 12.81 -10.63
C THR A 239 7.02 12.66 -10.10
N THR A 240 6.63 13.50 -9.14
CA THR A 240 5.28 13.45 -8.53
C THR A 240 4.16 13.77 -9.52
N LYS A 241 4.39 14.65 -10.50
CA LYS A 241 3.41 14.97 -11.56
C LYS A 241 3.15 13.82 -12.53
N THR A 242 4.10 12.91 -12.66
CA THR A 242 4.10 11.89 -13.71
C THR A 242 3.96 10.47 -13.18
N TRP A 243 3.95 10.31 -11.85
CA TRP A 243 3.67 9.06 -11.17
C TRP A 243 2.17 8.94 -10.88
N VAL A 244 1.49 8.09 -11.65
CA VAL A 244 0.03 8.06 -11.73
C VAL A 244 -0.54 6.89 -10.95
N LEU A 245 -1.64 7.13 -10.26
CA LEU A 245 -2.42 6.11 -9.55
C LEU A 245 -3.44 5.47 -10.50
N PHE A 246 -3.27 4.16 -10.71
CA PHE A 246 -4.19 3.28 -11.42
C PHE A 246 -4.99 2.48 -10.39
N GLY A 247 -6.31 2.41 -10.57
CA GLY A 247 -7.23 1.84 -9.59
C GLY A 247 -8.05 2.91 -8.89
N ASP A 248 -8.63 2.60 -7.72
CA ASP A 248 -9.46 3.52 -6.94
C ASP A 248 -8.61 4.27 -5.91
N GLY A 249 -8.55 5.61 -6.01
CA GLY A 249 -7.81 6.44 -5.06
C GLY A 249 -8.41 6.51 -3.66
N SER A 250 -9.68 6.14 -3.51
CA SER A 250 -10.37 6.02 -2.24
C SER A 250 -10.23 4.65 -1.58
N LEU A 251 -9.67 3.66 -2.30
CA LEU A 251 -9.45 2.29 -1.83
C LEU A 251 -8.83 2.29 -0.44
N GLN A 252 -9.53 1.69 0.51
CA GLN A 252 -9.07 1.53 1.88
C GLN A 252 -8.04 0.41 1.95
N VAL A 253 -6.77 0.81 2.14
CA VAL A 253 -5.68 -0.12 2.43
C VAL A 253 -5.54 -0.19 3.93
N VAL A 254 -5.65 -1.39 4.46
CA VAL A 254 -5.63 -1.63 5.90
C VAL A 254 -4.49 -2.57 6.21
N GLY A 255 -3.75 -2.22 7.26
CA GLY A 255 -2.44 -2.75 7.58
C GLY A 255 -2.45 -4.23 7.95
N ALA A 256 -1.27 -4.82 7.92
CA ALA A 256 -1.01 -6.23 8.25
C ALA A 256 -1.12 -6.55 9.75
N SER A 257 -1.28 -5.53 10.59
CA SER A 257 -1.26 -5.67 12.05
C SER A 257 -2.41 -6.55 12.54
N PRO A 258 -2.12 -7.60 13.33
CA PRO A 258 -3.13 -8.53 13.80
C PRO A 258 -4.11 -7.83 14.74
N CYS A 259 -5.37 -8.25 14.68
CA CYS A 259 -6.35 -7.82 15.66
C CYS A 259 -6.13 -8.52 16.99
N PRO A 260 -6.16 -7.79 18.12
CA PRO A 260 -6.16 -8.41 19.43
C PRO A 260 -7.44 -9.24 19.63
N ASP A 261 -7.38 -10.24 20.51
CA ASP A 261 -8.58 -11.00 20.88
C ASP A 261 -9.54 -10.12 21.68
N CYS A 262 -10.56 -9.61 21.00
CA CYS A 262 -11.58 -8.74 21.55
C CYS A 262 -13.02 -9.21 21.30
N SER A 263 -13.20 -10.43 20.77
CA SER A 263 -14.52 -11.01 20.46
C SER A 263 -14.94 -12.07 21.49
N GLY A 264 -16.24 -12.38 21.58
CA GLY A 264 -16.78 -13.43 22.46
C GLY A 264 -18.13 -13.13 23.10
N ASP A 265 -18.67 -14.10 23.84
CA ASP A 265 -19.90 -13.95 24.62
C ASP A 265 -19.65 -13.12 25.89
N GLU A 266 -20.61 -12.26 26.25
CA GLU A 266 -20.62 -11.41 27.46
C GLU A 266 -19.22 -11.02 28.00
N ARG A 267 -18.50 -10.20 27.23
CA ARG A 267 -17.05 -9.94 27.44
C ARG A 267 -16.76 -8.52 27.90
N LEU A 268 -15.86 -8.40 28.88
CA LEU A 268 -15.17 -7.14 29.20
C LEU A 268 -13.94 -7.01 28.30
N VAL A 269 -13.86 -5.90 27.55
CA VAL A 269 -12.72 -5.54 26.70
C VAL A 269 -11.98 -4.40 27.40
N GLU A 270 -10.78 -4.66 27.88
CA GLU A 270 -9.94 -3.69 28.59
C GLU A 270 -8.47 -4.02 28.40
N ASN A 271 -7.58 -3.04 28.56
CA ASN A 271 -6.13 -3.20 28.45
C ASN A 271 -5.66 -3.83 27.13
N ILE A 272 -6.29 -3.41 26.02
CA ILE A 272 -6.00 -3.89 24.68
C ILE A 272 -5.51 -2.73 23.81
N THR A 273 -4.44 -2.97 23.05
CA THR A 273 -3.97 -2.04 22.02
C THR A 273 -4.30 -2.55 20.64
N PHE A 274 -5.14 -1.82 19.91
CA PHE A 274 -5.33 -1.98 18.48
C PHE A 274 -4.20 -1.27 17.77
N GLN A 275 -3.30 -2.06 17.20
CA GLN A 275 -2.06 -1.59 16.57
C GLN A 275 -2.35 -0.67 15.39
N ALA A 276 -1.41 0.22 15.07
CA ALA A 276 -1.52 1.15 13.96
C ALA A 276 -1.92 0.42 12.66
N ASN A 277 -2.81 1.07 11.90
CA ASN A 277 -3.39 0.56 10.66
C ASN A 277 -4.13 -0.80 10.75
N SER A 278 -4.39 -1.36 11.93
CA SER A 278 -5.23 -2.57 12.06
C SER A 278 -6.69 -2.28 11.71
N THR A 279 -7.42 -3.25 11.16
CA THR A 279 -8.88 -3.15 10.97
C THR A 279 -9.58 -4.25 11.71
N CYS A 280 -10.10 -3.94 12.88
CA CYS A 280 -10.59 -4.95 13.80
C CYS A 280 -12.09 -4.86 13.99
N THR A 281 -12.75 -6.01 13.89
CA THR A 281 -14.15 -6.13 14.29
C THR A 281 -14.23 -7.03 15.51
N CYS A 282 -14.54 -6.42 16.65
CA CYS A 282 -14.80 -7.12 17.90
C CYS A 282 -16.29 -7.48 17.93
N THR A 283 -16.61 -8.76 17.79
CA THR A 283 -18.00 -9.24 17.74
C THR A 283 -18.39 -9.92 19.04
N GLY A 284 -19.42 -9.38 19.69
CA GLY A 284 -20.10 -9.98 20.82
C GLY A 284 -21.40 -10.64 20.40
N THR A 285 -21.66 -11.81 20.99
CA THR A 285 -22.85 -12.62 20.72
C THR A 285 -24.01 -12.25 21.66
N THR A 286 -23.69 -11.78 22.88
CA THR A 286 -24.66 -11.29 23.87
C THR A 286 -24.44 -9.81 24.21
N SER A 287 -23.32 -9.48 24.85
CA SER A 287 -22.93 -8.10 25.11
C SER A 287 -21.41 -7.93 25.11
N LEU A 288 -20.95 -6.71 24.82
CA LEU A 288 -19.58 -6.27 25.04
C LEU A 288 -19.61 -5.11 26.03
N THR A 289 -18.74 -5.15 27.04
CA THR A 289 -18.49 -4.01 27.93
C THR A 289 -17.07 -3.53 27.67
N LEU A 290 -16.91 -2.27 27.33
CA LEU A 290 -15.63 -1.65 27.01
C LEU A 290 -15.11 -0.89 28.24
N GLY A 291 -13.96 -1.30 28.77
CA GLY A 291 -13.34 -0.82 30.00
C GLY A 291 -12.10 0.06 29.76
N GLU A 292 -11.24 0.14 30.77
CA GLU A 292 -10.03 0.97 30.76
C GLU A 292 -8.96 0.44 29.80
N GLY A 293 -8.01 1.28 29.43
CA GLY A 293 -6.77 0.82 28.79
C GLY A 293 -6.92 0.34 27.34
N ILE A 294 -8.07 0.58 26.71
CA ILE A 294 -8.21 0.39 25.26
C ILE A 294 -7.51 1.56 24.54
N VAL A 295 -6.48 1.22 23.77
CA VAL A 295 -5.72 2.13 22.91
C VAL A 295 -6.02 1.79 21.47
N VAL A 296 -6.42 2.78 20.68
CA VAL A 296 -6.59 2.65 19.24
C VAL A 296 -5.56 3.53 18.58
N GLU A 297 -4.46 2.90 18.14
CA GLU A 297 -3.33 3.59 17.56
C GLU A 297 -3.70 4.23 16.21
N SER A 298 -2.83 5.13 15.75
CA SER A 298 -3.09 5.92 14.55
C SER A 298 -3.43 5.04 13.34
N GLY A 299 -4.44 5.45 12.57
CA GLY A 299 -4.86 4.74 11.36
C GLY A 299 -5.58 3.41 11.61
N ALA A 300 -5.66 2.94 12.87
CA ALA A 300 -6.45 1.77 13.19
C ALA A 300 -7.95 2.07 13.08
N SER A 301 -8.71 1.10 12.58
CA SER A 301 -10.17 1.15 12.47
C SER A 301 -10.77 0.01 13.30
N VAL A 302 -11.50 0.33 14.36
CA VAL A 302 -12.06 -0.67 15.27
C VAL A 302 -13.57 -0.56 15.31
N THR A 303 -14.26 -1.64 14.98
CA THR A 303 -15.71 -1.78 15.14
C THR A 303 -16.01 -2.72 16.30
N PHE A 304 -16.69 -2.22 17.33
CA PHE A 304 -17.28 -3.05 18.38
C PHE A 304 -18.75 -3.29 18.03
N GLN A 305 -19.16 -4.55 17.89
CA GLN A 305 -20.54 -4.90 17.54
C GLN A 305 -21.08 -6.03 18.42
N ALA A 306 -22.25 -5.85 19.01
CA ALA A 306 -22.97 -6.86 19.79
C ALA A 306 -24.45 -6.48 19.91
N PRO A 307 -25.36 -7.36 20.37
CA PRO A 307 -26.72 -6.94 20.73
C PRO A 307 -26.73 -5.77 21.73
N LEU A 308 -25.75 -5.74 22.62
CA LEU A 308 -25.52 -4.61 23.51
C LEU A 308 -24.02 -4.35 23.71
N VAL A 309 -23.56 -3.16 23.31
CA VAL A 309 -22.23 -2.64 23.61
C VAL A 309 -22.35 -1.53 24.65
N ARG A 310 -21.68 -1.70 25.79
CA ARG A 310 -21.61 -0.73 26.89
C ARG A 310 -20.21 -0.15 26.98
N VAL A 311 -20.11 1.12 27.33
CA VAL A 311 -18.85 1.74 27.76
C VAL A 311 -18.92 1.92 29.26
N THR A 312 -17.92 1.42 29.98
CA THR A 312 -17.87 1.56 31.44
C THR A 312 -17.80 3.06 31.80
N PRO A 313 -18.67 3.57 32.70
CA PRO A 313 -18.72 5.00 33.01
C PRO A 313 -17.36 5.53 33.48
N GLY A 314 -16.95 6.68 32.94
CA GLY A 314 -15.67 7.33 33.27
C GLY A 314 -14.49 6.89 32.38
N TYR A 315 -14.67 5.89 31.52
CA TYR A 315 -13.64 5.45 30.58
C TYR A 315 -13.92 5.95 29.17
N ASN A 316 -13.02 6.76 28.64
CA ASN A 316 -13.00 7.16 27.24
C ASN A 316 -11.83 6.43 26.57
N PHE A 317 -12.09 5.79 25.43
CA PHE A 317 -11.03 5.34 24.53
C PHE A 317 -10.22 6.56 24.09
N LYS A 318 -8.92 6.41 23.91
CA LYS A 318 -8.08 7.43 23.30
C LYS A 318 -7.87 7.07 21.83
N PRO A 319 -8.77 7.51 20.91
CA PRO A 319 -8.45 7.45 19.50
C PRO A 319 -7.29 8.40 19.23
N VAL A 320 -6.17 7.86 18.73
CA VAL A 320 -5.07 8.68 18.23
C VAL A 320 -5.50 9.32 16.90
N GLU A 321 -4.92 10.45 16.53
CA GLU A 321 -5.23 11.14 15.27
C GLU A 321 -5.19 10.16 14.08
N GLY A 322 -6.21 10.23 13.22
CA GLY A 322 -6.34 9.33 12.06
C GLY A 322 -6.90 7.93 12.35
N SER A 323 -7.14 7.56 13.62
CA SER A 323 -7.87 6.34 13.97
C SER A 323 -9.40 6.52 13.86
N SER A 324 -10.13 5.41 13.78
CA SER A 324 -11.59 5.42 13.84
C SER A 324 -12.13 4.32 14.76
N VAL A 325 -13.17 4.66 15.52
CA VAL A 325 -13.87 3.73 16.42
C VAL A 325 -15.36 3.80 16.13
N GLU A 326 -15.96 2.65 15.86
CA GLU A 326 -17.39 2.50 15.63
C GLU A 326 -17.99 1.55 16.67
N ILE A 327 -19.14 1.92 17.24
CA ILE A 327 -19.90 1.08 18.18
C ILE A 327 -21.28 0.80 17.56
N ARG A 328 -21.60 -0.49 17.38
CA ARG A 328 -22.86 -0.97 16.80
C ARG A 328 -23.62 -1.84 17.81
N ASN A 329 -24.76 -1.35 18.27
CA ASN A 329 -25.76 -2.19 18.92
C ASN A 329 -26.63 -2.83 17.82
N LYS A 330 -26.71 -4.16 17.78
CA LYS A 330 -27.49 -4.92 16.80
C LYS A 330 -28.82 -5.39 17.34
#